data_AF-A0A2H0N324-F1
#
_entry.id   AF-A0A2H0N324-F1
#
_cell.length_a   1.000
_cell.length_b   1.000
_cell.length_c   1.000
_cell.angle_alpha   90.00
_cell.angle_beta   90.00
_cell.angle_gamma   90.00
#
_symmetry.space_group_name_H-M   'P 1'
#
loop_
_entity.id
_entity.type
_entity.pdbx_description
1 polymer ?
#
loop_
_entity_poly.entity_id
_entity_poly.type
_entity_poly.pdbx_seq_one_letter_code
_entity_poly.pdbx_strand_id
1 'polypeptide(L)'
;MRYGLIGKTTVTPANVLDFKTVKNICPGEGMVFMDKLYDCHEADLWIKANGCHAATIRKNNNPHKNKDLDTWRSSMRMPFEGTFSKLSKRARYRGQTRVLFQNFMQSTVYNLKKAVRIIPPHTAVT
;
A
#
# COMPACT_ATOMS: atom_id res chain seq x y z
N MET A 1 3.47 -1.99 2.27
CA MET A 1 4.13 -3.15 1.62
C MET A 1 5.63 -2.95 1.78
N ARG A 2 6.40 -3.98 2.18
CA ARG A 2 7.86 -3.90 2.36
C ARG A 2 8.50 -5.10 1.67
N TYR A 3 9.58 -4.89 0.91
CA TYR A 3 10.21 -5.93 0.06
C TYR A 3 9.22 -6.67 -0.86
N GLY A 4 8.14 -5.98 -1.27
CA GLY A 4 7.08 -6.58 -2.07
C GLY A 4 6.19 -7.57 -1.33
N LEU A 5 6.21 -7.61 0.00
CA LEU A 5 5.30 -8.36 0.87
C LEU A 5 4.31 -7.43 1.58
N ILE A 6 3.09 -7.93 1.79
CA ILE A 6 2.03 -7.23 2.50
C ILE A 6 2.17 -7.52 3.99
N GLY A 7 2.55 -6.51 4.78
CA GLY A 7 2.67 -6.64 6.23
C GLY A 7 1.42 -6.22 7.00
N LYS A 8 0.79 -5.11 6.60
CA LYS A 8 -0.39 -4.55 7.27
C LYS A 8 -1.44 -4.19 6.22
N THR A 9 -2.70 -4.54 6.51
CA THR A 9 -3.86 -4.23 5.69
C THR A 9 -5.02 -3.78 6.55
N THR A 10 -5.85 -2.88 6.02
CA THR A 10 -7.09 -2.46 6.66
C THR A 10 -8.23 -2.46 5.65
N VAL A 11 -9.46 -2.56 6.15
CA VAL A 11 -10.67 -2.33 5.36
C VAL A 11 -11.50 -1.27 6.07
N THR A 12 -11.85 -0.22 5.35
CA THR A 12 -12.75 0.83 5.82
C THR A 12 -14.04 0.82 5.02
N PRO A 13 -15.16 1.31 5.59
CA PRO A 13 -16.38 1.49 4.82
C PRO A 13 -16.18 2.62 3.79
N ALA A 14 -17.01 2.60 2.74
CA ALA A 14 -16.86 3.49 1.57
C ALA A 14 -17.08 4.98 1.88
N ASN A 15 -17.67 5.32 3.03
CA ASN A 15 -17.86 6.70 3.47
C ASN A 15 -16.58 7.33 4.06
N VAL A 16 -15.56 6.51 4.38
CA VAL A 16 -14.29 7.00 4.91
C VAL A 16 -13.34 7.26 3.75
N LEU A 17 -12.84 8.49 3.67
CA LEU A 17 -11.87 8.89 2.66
C LEU A 17 -10.52 8.19 2.90
N ASP A 18 -9.87 7.79 1.80
CA ASP A 18 -8.62 7.03 1.79
C ASP A 18 -7.50 7.65 2.66
N PHE A 19 -7.32 8.98 2.62
CA PHE A 19 -6.25 9.63 3.37
C PHE A 19 -6.42 9.51 4.90
N LYS A 20 -7.64 9.30 5.41
CA LYS A 20 -7.89 9.07 6.84
C LYS A 20 -7.43 7.69 7.30
N THR A 21 -7.32 6.75 6.36
CA THR A 21 -6.91 5.38 6.67
C THR A 21 -5.41 5.27 6.98
N VAL A 22 -4.62 6.29 6.63
CA VAL A 22 -3.16 6.35 6.84
C VAL A 22 -2.80 6.08 8.30
N LYS A 23 -3.53 6.65 9.26
CA LYS A 23 -3.33 6.39 10.69
C LYS A 23 -3.31 4.90 11.04
N ASN A 24 -4.14 4.10 10.37
CA ASN A 24 -4.30 2.69 10.67
C ASN A 24 -3.25 1.83 9.95
N ILE A 25 -2.74 2.25 8.79
CA ILE A 25 -1.86 1.42 7.93
C ILE A 25 -0.40 1.85 7.91
N CYS A 26 -0.09 3.07 8.35
CA CYS A 26 1.24 3.65 8.24
C CYS A 26 2.28 2.77 8.98
N PRO A 27 3.42 2.44 8.34
CA PRO A 27 4.50 1.72 8.99
C PRO A 27 5.17 2.59 10.08
N GLY A 28 6.05 1.98 10.88
CA GLY A 28 6.81 2.70 11.91
C GLY A 28 8.15 3.26 11.43
N GLU A 29 8.56 2.99 10.19
CA GLU A 29 9.81 3.48 9.63
C GLU A 29 9.77 3.54 8.10
N GLY A 30 10.68 4.33 7.54
CA GLY A 30 10.94 4.41 6.11
C GLY A 30 10.11 5.43 5.36
N MET A 31 10.11 5.31 4.04
CA MET A 31 9.43 6.25 3.14
C MET A 31 8.15 5.63 2.59
N VAL A 32 7.03 6.33 2.75
CA VAL A 32 5.69 5.86 2.38
C VAL A 32 5.28 6.50 1.06
N PHE A 33 5.23 5.69 0.01
CA PHE A 33 4.77 6.14 -1.30
C PHE A 33 3.26 6.11 -1.40
N MET A 34 2.66 7.26 -1.75
CA MET A 34 1.22 7.42 -1.80
C MET A 34 0.77 8.14 -3.07
N ASP A 35 -0.50 7.92 -3.42
CA ASP A 35 -1.12 8.53 -4.60
C ASP A 35 -1.50 10.00 -4.31
N LYS A 36 -1.84 10.74 -5.37
CA LYS A 36 -2.30 12.14 -5.32
C LYS A 36 -3.48 12.36 -4.39
N LEU A 37 -4.35 11.36 -4.19
CA LEU A 37 -5.49 11.47 -3.27
C LEU A 37 -5.04 11.73 -1.82
N TYR A 38 -3.84 11.27 -1.46
CA TYR A 38 -3.25 11.44 -0.13
C TYR A 38 -2.49 12.76 0.04
N ASP A 39 -2.47 13.64 -0.96
CA ASP A 39 -1.91 14.99 -0.85
C ASP A 39 -2.85 15.87 -0.01
N CYS A 40 -2.80 15.61 1.30
CA CYS A 40 -3.59 16.23 2.36
C CYS A 40 -2.69 16.41 3.58
N HIS A 41 -2.83 17.54 4.27
CA HIS A 41 -2.03 17.86 5.44
C HIS A 41 -2.15 16.79 6.55
N GLU A 42 -3.36 16.27 6.76
CA GLU A 42 -3.64 15.22 7.76
C GLU A 42 -2.82 13.93 7.50
N ALA A 43 -2.71 13.49 6.25
CA ALA A 43 -1.95 12.30 5.91
C ALA A 43 -0.45 12.48 6.18
N ASP A 44 0.10 13.64 5.79
CA ASP A 44 1.49 13.99 6.05
C ASP A 44 1.78 14.08 7.56
N LEU A 45 0.85 14.60 8.35
CA LEU A 45 0.96 14.65 9.82
C LEU A 45 1.04 13.26 10.44
N TRP A 46 0.13 12.34 10.09
CA TRP A 46 0.15 10.98 10.62
C TRP A 46 1.43 10.23 10.25
N ILE A 47 1.96 10.44 9.05
CA ILE A 47 3.21 9.80 8.60
C ILE A 47 4.41 10.33 9.37
N LYS A 48 4.50 11.66 9.54
CA LYS A 48 5.55 12.29 10.34
C LYS A 48 5.47 11.88 11.81
N ALA A 49 4.26 11.78 12.36
CA ALA A 49 4.04 11.32 13.74
C ALA A 49 4.52 9.87 13.95
N ASN A 50 4.44 9.02 12.92
CA ASN A 50 4.98 7.67 12.94
C ASN A 50 6.47 7.58 12.58
N GLY A 51 7.20 8.70 12.50
CA GLY A 51 8.64 8.72 12.17
C GLY A 51 8.97 8.36 10.71
N CYS A 52 7.99 8.43 9.82
CA CYS A 52 8.14 8.09 8.41
C CYS A 52 8.27 9.33 7.51
N HIS A 53 8.80 9.15 6.30
CA HIS A 53 8.84 10.18 5.26
C HIS A 53 7.69 10.01 4.28
N ALA A 54 6.90 11.08 4.06
CA ALA A 54 5.81 11.07 3.09
C ALA A 54 6.35 11.28 1.66
N ALA A 55 6.25 10.24 0.82
CA ALA A 55 6.54 10.28 -0.62
C ALA A 55 5.23 10.29 -1.43
N THR A 56 4.37 11.25 -1.11
CA THR A 56 3.10 11.49 -1.80
C THR A 56 3.34 12.20 -3.13
N ILE A 57 2.73 11.72 -4.20
CA ILE A 57 2.69 12.48 -5.47
C ILE A 57 1.80 13.70 -5.25
N ARG A 58 2.31 14.91 -5.49
CA ARG A 58 1.57 16.13 -5.18
C ARG A 58 0.53 16.45 -6.27
N LYS A 59 -0.60 17.02 -5.87
CA LYS A 59 -1.64 17.53 -6.79
C LYS A 59 -1.10 18.70 -7.59
N ASN A 60 -1.63 18.90 -8.80
CA ASN A 60 -1.15 19.95 -9.70
C ASN A 60 -1.37 21.37 -9.18
N ASN A 61 -2.34 21.56 -8.28
CA ASN A 61 -2.61 22.84 -7.63
C ASN A 61 -1.77 23.08 -6.36
N ASN A 62 -0.93 22.12 -5.95
CA ASN A 62 -0.10 22.28 -4.77
C ASN A 62 1.11 23.18 -5.10
N PRO A 63 1.30 24.30 -4.39
CA PRO A 63 2.40 25.23 -4.68
C PRO A 63 3.79 24.61 -4.46
N HIS A 64 3.89 23.58 -3.61
CA HIS A 64 5.15 22.88 -3.33
C HIS A 64 5.40 21.68 -4.25
N LYS A 65 4.66 21.58 -5.36
CA LYS A 65 4.84 20.49 -6.32
C LYS A 65 6.17 20.63 -7.07
N ASN A 66 6.99 19.60 -6.99
CA ASN A 66 8.15 19.40 -7.84
C ASN A 66 7.86 18.25 -8.83
N LYS A 67 7.83 18.56 -10.13
CA LYS A 67 7.49 17.60 -11.19
C LYS A 67 8.53 16.48 -11.35
N ASP A 68 9.81 16.80 -11.19
CA ASP A 68 10.90 15.82 -11.35
C ASP A 68 10.88 14.82 -10.18
N LEU A 69 10.68 15.33 -8.97
CA LEU A 69 10.52 14.51 -7.78
C LEU A 69 9.29 13.60 -7.87
N ASP A 70 8.16 14.12 -8.36
CA ASP A 70 6.95 13.33 -8.58
C ASP A 70 7.14 12.27 -9.67
N THR A 71 7.93 12.55 -10.71
CA THR A 71 8.30 11.57 -11.75
C THR A 71 9.08 10.41 -11.13
N TRP A 72 10.08 10.73 -10.30
CA TRP A 72 10.84 9.71 -9.57
C TRP A 72 9.97 8.90 -8.60
N ARG A 73 9.10 9.56 -7.82
CA ARG A 73 8.14 8.89 -6.91
C ARG A 73 7.19 7.96 -7.66
N SER A 74 6.71 8.38 -8.82
CA SER A 74 5.82 7.57 -9.68
C SER A 74 6.55 6.33 -10.19
N SER A 75 7.81 6.48 -10.62
CA SER A 75 8.66 5.35 -11.03
C SER A 75 8.83 4.35 -9.88
N MET A 76 9.20 4.82 -8.68
CA MET A 76 9.39 3.90 -7.54
C MET A 76 8.11 3.16 -7.12
N ARG A 77 6.92 3.71 -7.39
CA ARG A 77 5.62 3.07 -7.14
C ARG A 77 5.23 2.00 -8.17
N MET A 78 5.67 2.15 -9.41
CA MET A 78 5.22 1.34 -10.55
C MET A 78 5.32 -0.18 -10.34
N PRO A 79 6.35 -0.72 -9.66
CA PRO A 79 6.46 -2.17 -9.45
C PRO A 79 5.33 -2.72 -8.56
N PHE A 80 4.84 -1.91 -7.61
CA PHE A 80 3.73 -2.30 -6.74
C PHE A 80 2.39 -2.16 -7.45
N GLU A 81 2.18 -1.08 -8.21
CA GLU A 81 0.94 -0.85 -8.97
C GLU A 81 0.68 -1.93 -10.02
N GLY A 82 1.71 -2.38 -10.75
CA GLY A 82 1.59 -3.48 -11.72
C GLY A 82 1.17 -4.81 -11.09
N THR A 83 1.35 -4.95 -9.78
CA THR A 83 0.85 -6.09 -9.01
C THR A 83 -0.63 -5.88 -8.63
N PHE A 84 -0.97 -4.72 -8.08
CA PHE A 84 -2.33 -4.42 -7.61
C PHE A 84 -3.34 -4.30 -8.76
N SER A 85 -2.91 -3.87 -9.94
CA SER A 85 -3.78 -3.74 -11.13
C SER A 85 -4.37 -5.08 -11.59
N LYS A 86 -3.69 -6.19 -11.29
CA LYS A 86 -4.11 -7.56 -11.62
C LYS A 86 -5.03 -8.19 -10.58
N LEU A 87 -5.21 -7.55 -9.41
CA LEU A 87 -6.10 -8.05 -8.37
C LEU A 87 -7.56 -7.74 -8.69
N SER A 88 -8.46 -8.55 -8.17
CA SER A 88 -9.90 -8.32 -8.28
C SER A 88 -10.28 -7.00 -7.60
N LYS A 89 -10.80 -6.04 -8.36
CA LYS A 89 -11.23 -4.72 -7.86
C LYS A 89 -12.57 -4.75 -7.11
N ARG A 90 -13.25 -5.91 -7.07
CA ARG A 90 -14.57 -6.09 -6.45
C ARG A 90 -14.47 -7.00 -5.23
N ALA A 91 -15.12 -6.60 -4.14
CA ALA A 91 -15.34 -7.47 -3.00
C ALA A 91 -16.48 -8.45 -3.33
N ARG A 92 -16.32 -9.73 -3.00
CA ARG A 92 -17.35 -10.76 -3.22
C ARG A 92 -18.44 -10.69 -2.16
N TYR A 93 -18.02 -10.45 -0.91
CA TYR A 93 -18.92 -10.45 0.24
C TYR A 93 -19.45 -9.06 0.56
N ARG A 94 -20.60 -9.02 1.25
CA ARG A 94 -21.20 -7.81 1.83
C ARG A 94 -21.02 -7.86 3.35
N GLY A 95 -20.71 -6.71 3.95
CA GLY A 95 -20.45 -6.55 5.38
C GLY A 95 -18.96 -6.45 5.72
N GLN A 96 -18.63 -5.52 6.60
CA GLN A 96 -17.24 -5.12 6.89
C GLN A 96 -16.37 -6.29 7.36
N THR A 97 -16.86 -7.12 8.28
CA THR A 97 -16.11 -8.27 8.82
C THR A 97 -15.80 -9.31 7.75
N ARG A 98 -16.74 -9.60 6.85
CA ARG A 98 -16.54 -10.57 5.76
C ARG A 98 -15.55 -10.05 4.72
N VAL A 99 -15.61 -8.74 4.41
CA VAL A 99 -14.66 -8.10 3.50
C VAL A 99 -13.28 -8.01 4.12
N LEU A 100 -13.18 -7.75 5.44
CA LEU A 100 -11.92 -7.78 6.17
C LEU A 100 -11.27 -9.17 6.09
N PHE A 101 -12.05 -10.22 6.34
CA PHE A 101 -11.56 -11.60 6.21
C PHE A 101 -11.11 -11.90 4.76
N GLN A 102 -11.89 -11.49 3.76
CA GLN A 102 -11.50 -11.63 2.36
C GLN A 102 -10.15 -10.94 2.07
N ASN A 103 -10.00 -9.69 2.49
CA ASN A 103 -8.78 -8.91 2.29
C ASN A 103 -7.57 -9.54 3.00
N PHE A 104 -7.77 -10.02 4.22
CA PHE A 104 -6.73 -10.71 4.98
C PHE A 104 -6.27 -11.98 4.25
N MET A 105 -7.21 -12.85 3.85
CA MET A 105 -6.88 -14.09 3.14
C MET A 105 -6.21 -13.83 1.78
N GLN A 106 -6.67 -12.83 1.03
CA GLN A 106 -6.04 -12.43 -0.23
C GLN A 106 -4.61 -11.95 -0.02
N SER A 107 -4.35 -11.20 1.05
CA SER A 107 -3.02 -10.69 1.40
C SER A 107 -2.07 -11.82 1.80
N THR A 108 -2.55 -12.78 2.60
CA THR A 108 -1.79 -13.98 2.98
C THR A 108 -1.45 -14.83 1.76
N VAL A 109 -2.43 -15.11 0.89
CA VAL A 109 -2.21 -15.87 -0.36
C VAL A 109 -1.22 -15.16 -1.27
N TYR A 110 -1.26 -13.83 -1.36
CA TYR A 110 -0.29 -13.06 -2.13
C TYR A 110 1.13 -13.27 -1.62
N ASN A 111 1.34 -13.18 -0.31
CA ASN A 111 2.66 -13.40 0.30
C ASN A 111 3.13 -14.85 0.10
N LEU A 112 2.25 -15.84 0.27
CA LEU A 112 2.58 -17.26 0.07
C LEU A 112 2.95 -17.58 -1.38
N LYS A 113 2.22 -17.04 -2.36
CA LYS A 113 2.56 -17.20 -3.79
C LYS A 113 3.95 -16.65 -4.10
N LYS A 114 4.31 -15.52 -3.48
CA LYS A 114 5.68 -14.99 -3.60
C LYS A 114 6.71 -15.87 -2.91
N ALA A 115 6.40 -16.38 -1.72
CA ALA A 115 7.28 -17.28 -0.99
C ALA A 115 7.60 -18.53 -1.82
N VAL A 116 6.59 -19.20 -2.40
CA VAL A 116 6.80 -20.39 -3.27
C VAL A 116 7.67 -20.09 -4.49
N ARG A 117 7.59 -18.88 -5.05
CA ARG A 117 8.41 -18.49 -6.21
C ARG A 117 9.87 -18.21 -5.85
N ILE A 118 10.13 -17.72 -4.64
CA ILE A 118 11.46 -17.27 -4.20
C ILE A 118 12.19 -18.38 -3.45
N ILE A 119 11.49 -19.17 -2.64
CA ILE A 119 12.07 -20.25 -1.85
C ILE A 119 12.47 -21.37 -2.83
N PRO A 120 13.76 -21.74 -2.89
CA PRO A 120 14.18 -22.86 -3.71
C PRO A 120 13.51 -24.13 -3.20
N PRO A 121 13.06 -25.04 -4.10
CA PRO A 121 12.57 -26.34 -3.67
C PRO A 121 13.69 -27.04 -2.90
N HIS A 122 13.34 -27.66 -1.77
CA HIS A 122 14.30 -28.44 -1.00
C HIS A 122 14.80 -29.59 -1.87
N THR A 123 16.01 -29.46 -2.43
CA THR A 123 16.68 -30.58 -3.08
C THR A 123 17.03 -31.55 -1.96
N ALA A 124 16.27 -32.63 -1.83
CA ALA A 124 16.68 -33.76 -1.01
C ALA A 124 18.02 -34.25 -1.59
N VAL A 125 19.10 -34.02 -0.86
CA VAL A 125 20.39 -34.64 -1.15
C VAL A 125 20.22 -36.12 -0.79
N THR A 126 19.96 -36.94 -1.80
CA THR A 126 20.04 -38.40 -1.74
C THR A 126 21.49 -38.84 -1.85
#